data_AF-A0A8T4YPR8-F1
#
_entry.id   AF-A0A8T4YPR8-F1
#
_cell.length_a   1.000
_cell.length_b   1.000
_cell.length_c   1.000
_cell.angle_alpha   90.00
_cell.angle_beta   90.00
_cell.angle_gamma   90.00
#
_symmetry.space_group_name_H-M   'P 1'
#
loop_
_entity.id
_entity.type
_entity.pdbx_description
1 polymer ?
#
loop_
_entity_poly.entity_id
_entity_poly.type
_entity_poly.pdbx_seq_one_letter_code
_entity_poly.pdbx_strand_id
1 'polypeptide(L)'
;GCLQVLPDDGYYFKVAADHHALGKISLEMPIEEIVRTLADAKGLPIENFTVIMLERERHVEILQKLRKIGVRIILIPDGDIAAAVATCIPSSGVDLLIGAGAGPEATIAATAVKCLGGTMLVRVWRDKGDDPKRLVRLEAEGVDVNKTYNQDELAMGNELVFCASGVTKGELLDGVRFIPNGAIVNSLCIRLPSGTIEKSETQLRFKEHPIYKHFLS
;
A
#
# COMPACT_ATOMS: atom_id res chain seq x y z
N GLY A 1 1.53 21.18 -4.36
CA GLY A 1 2.50 20.43 -5.18
C GLY A 1 1.77 19.41 -6.03
N CYS A 2 2.47 18.52 -6.73
CA CYS A 2 1.84 17.41 -7.47
C CYS A 2 1.37 16.25 -6.58
N LEU A 3 1.70 16.29 -5.28
CA LEU A 3 1.27 15.34 -4.27
C LEU A 3 0.45 16.07 -3.20
N GLN A 4 -0.66 15.46 -2.77
CA GLN A 4 -1.38 15.81 -1.56
C GLN A 4 -0.91 14.86 -0.47
N VAL A 5 0.00 15.34 0.38
CA VAL A 5 0.52 14.56 1.51
C VAL A 5 -0.48 14.64 2.65
N LEU A 6 -0.98 13.48 3.09
CA LEU A 6 -1.79 13.40 4.29
C LEU A 6 -0.87 13.46 5.53
N PRO A 7 -1.18 14.29 6.54
CA PRO A 7 -0.38 14.43 7.75
C PRO A 7 -0.15 13.13 8.54
N ASP A 8 0.95 13.08 9.28
CA ASP A 8 1.21 12.04 10.28
C ASP A 8 0.56 12.39 11.62
N ASP A 9 -0.77 12.54 11.62
CA ASP A 9 -1.59 12.72 12.82
C ASP A 9 -2.71 11.66 12.82
N GLY A 10 -2.38 10.51 13.40
CA GLY A 10 -3.20 9.31 13.48
C GLY A 10 -3.29 8.52 12.17
N TYR A 11 -4.39 7.80 11.97
CA TYR A 11 -4.52 6.84 10.88
C TYR A 11 -5.53 7.24 9.80
N TYR A 12 -5.35 6.64 8.63
CA TYR A 12 -6.23 6.72 7.49
C TYR A 12 -6.61 5.31 7.07
N PHE A 13 -7.90 5.09 6.82
CA PHE A 13 -8.39 3.87 6.21
C PHE A 13 -7.97 3.85 4.75
N LYS A 14 -7.45 2.71 4.30
CA LYS A 14 -6.89 2.50 2.97
C LYS A 14 -7.54 1.26 2.38
N VAL A 15 -7.96 1.38 1.12
CA VAL A 15 -8.28 0.26 0.24
C VAL A 15 -7.44 0.42 -1.00
N ALA A 16 -6.70 -0.63 -1.40
CA ALA A 16 -6.00 -0.65 -2.68
C ALA A 16 -6.23 -1.97 -3.41
N ALA A 17 -6.47 -1.88 -4.71
CA ALA A 17 -6.70 -3.01 -5.61
C ALA A 17 -6.24 -2.64 -7.03
N ASP A 18 -6.13 -3.64 -7.91
CA ASP A 18 -5.77 -3.42 -9.31
C ASP A 18 -6.89 -2.72 -10.11
N HIS A 19 -6.70 -2.62 -11.42
CA HIS A 19 -7.62 -1.98 -12.36
C HIS A 19 -9.04 -2.58 -12.34
N HIS A 20 -9.26 -3.80 -11.83
CA HIS A 20 -10.59 -4.40 -11.76
C HIS A 20 -11.53 -3.63 -10.82
N ALA A 21 -10.98 -2.85 -9.88
CA ALA A 21 -11.70 -2.04 -8.91
C ALA A 21 -12.22 -0.70 -9.47
N LEU A 22 -11.74 -0.26 -10.64
CA LEU A 22 -12.03 1.07 -11.20
C LEU A 22 -13.54 1.29 -11.33
N GLY A 23 -14.06 2.27 -10.59
CA GLY A 23 -15.47 2.65 -10.60
C GLY A 23 -16.43 1.64 -9.96
N LYS A 24 -15.92 0.59 -9.28
CA LYS A 24 -16.76 -0.48 -8.71
C LYS A 24 -16.83 -0.49 -7.18
N ILE A 25 -15.93 0.22 -6.50
CA ILE A 25 -15.85 0.21 -5.03
C ILE A 25 -15.94 1.62 -4.45
N SER A 26 -16.47 1.70 -3.22
CA SER A 26 -16.56 2.91 -2.40
C SER A 26 -16.29 2.55 -0.94
N LEU A 27 -15.76 3.49 -0.15
CA LEU A 27 -15.55 3.29 1.29
C LEU A 27 -16.84 3.35 2.12
N GLU A 28 -17.97 3.70 1.48
CA GLU A 28 -19.30 3.59 2.07
C GLU A 28 -19.86 2.17 1.99
N MET A 29 -19.29 1.31 1.14
CA MET A 29 -19.69 -0.09 1.06
C MET A 29 -19.22 -0.86 2.31
N PRO A 30 -20.01 -1.83 2.78
CA PRO A 30 -19.52 -2.85 3.70
C PRO A 30 -18.29 -3.57 3.14
N ILE A 31 -17.38 -3.97 4.03
CA ILE A 31 -16.15 -4.68 3.65
C ILE A 31 -16.46 -5.97 2.88
N GLU A 32 -17.52 -6.67 3.31
CA GLU A 32 -18.04 -7.87 2.67
C GLU A 32 -18.43 -7.64 1.22
N GLU A 33 -19.01 -6.47 0.92
CA GLU A 33 -19.44 -6.09 -0.42
C GLU A 33 -18.25 -5.69 -1.28
N ILE A 34 -17.28 -4.93 -0.74
CA ILE A 34 -16.02 -4.60 -1.44
C ILE A 34 -15.33 -5.89 -1.89
N VAL A 35 -15.17 -6.87 -0.99
CA VAL A 35 -14.50 -8.13 -1.28
C VAL A 35 -15.24 -8.91 -2.38
N ARG A 36 -16.57 -9.06 -2.28
CA ARG A 36 -17.36 -9.79 -3.27
C ARG A 36 -17.32 -9.12 -4.64
N THR A 37 -17.50 -7.81 -4.69
CA THR A 37 -17.44 -7.03 -5.93
C THR A 37 -16.09 -7.19 -6.63
N LEU A 38 -14.98 -7.18 -5.88
CA LEU A 38 -13.65 -7.37 -6.46
C LEU A 38 -13.37 -8.82 -6.86
N ALA A 39 -13.80 -9.80 -6.08
CA ALA A 39 -13.68 -11.21 -6.43
C ALA A 39 -14.44 -11.52 -7.73
N ASP A 40 -15.69 -11.05 -7.85
CA ASP A 40 -16.52 -11.20 -9.05
C ASP A 40 -15.89 -10.47 -10.25
N ALA A 41 -15.40 -9.24 -10.05
CA ALA A 41 -14.72 -8.48 -11.10
C ALA A 41 -13.45 -9.18 -11.62
N LYS A 42 -12.75 -9.94 -10.77
CA LYS A 42 -11.57 -10.74 -11.12
C LYS A 42 -11.91 -12.15 -11.60
N GLY A 43 -13.16 -12.59 -11.50
CA GLY A 43 -13.55 -13.97 -11.78
C GLY A 43 -12.91 -14.99 -10.83
N LEU A 44 -12.61 -14.59 -9.60
CA LEU A 44 -12.00 -15.44 -8.58
C LEU A 44 -13.06 -15.94 -7.59
N PRO A 45 -13.04 -17.23 -7.21
CA PRO A 45 -13.84 -17.68 -6.09
C PRO A 45 -13.31 -17.05 -4.79
N ILE A 46 -14.20 -16.83 -3.83
CA ILE A 46 -13.90 -16.10 -2.58
C ILE A 46 -12.75 -16.75 -1.80
N GLU A 47 -12.68 -18.08 -1.78
CA GLU A 47 -11.62 -18.86 -1.13
C GLU A 47 -10.23 -18.68 -1.76
N ASN A 48 -10.15 -18.19 -3.00
CA ASN A 48 -8.90 -17.86 -3.69
C ASN A 48 -8.55 -16.38 -3.61
N PHE A 49 -9.50 -15.52 -3.21
CA PHE A 49 -9.26 -14.10 -3.05
C PHE A 49 -8.38 -13.85 -1.83
N THR A 50 -7.29 -13.10 -2.00
CA THR A 50 -6.29 -12.85 -0.96
C THR A 50 -6.28 -11.40 -0.53
N VAL A 51 -6.57 -11.18 0.75
CA VAL A 51 -6.53 -9.87 1.40
C VAL A 51 -5.26 -9.72 2.22
N ILE A 52 -4.52 -8.64 2.01
CA ILE A 52 -3.37 -8.26 2.83
C ILE A 52 -3.75 -7.12 3.77
N MET A 53 -3.29 -7.17 5.02
CA MET A 53 -3.57 -6.13 6.02
C MET A 53 -2.52 -6.09 7.13
N LEU A 54 -2.32 -4.92 7.75
CA LEU A 54 -1.45 -4.81 8.93
C LEU A 54 -2.05 -5.58 10.12
N GLU A 55 -1.21 -6.29 10.86
CA GLU A 55 -1.57 -6.93 12.13
C GLU A 55 -1.58 -5.90 13.26
N ARG A 56 -2.78 -5.39 13.57
CA ARG A 56 -3.02 -4.35 14.58
C ARG A 56 -4.34 -4.59 15.28
N GLU A 57 -4.42 -4.24 16.57
CA GLU A 57 -5.65 -4.38 17.37
C GLU A 57 -6.84 -3.64 16.76
N ARG A 58 -6.62 -2.42 16.24
CA ARG A 58 -7.62 -1.63 15.51
C ARG A 58 -8.21 -2.32 14.28
N HIS A 59 -7.61 -3.40 13.78
CA HIS A 59 -8.12 -4.14 12.63
C HIS A 59 -8.84 -5.45 12.99
N VAL A 60 -9.00 -5.77 14.28
CA VAL A 60 -9.61 -7.04 14.72
C VAL A 60 -11.03 -7.21 14.17
N GLU A 61 -11.85 -6.15 14.15
CA GLU A 61 -13.20 -6.22 13.60
C GLU A 61 -13.20 -6.50 12.08
N ILE A 62 -12.28 -5.88 11.34
CA ILE A 62 -12.08 -6.12 9.90
C ILE A 62 -11.66 -7.57 9.67
N LEU A 63 -10.66 -8.04 10.42
CA LEU A 63 -10.13 -9.40 10.33
C LEU A 63 -11.23 -10.45 10.60
N GLN A 64 -12.10 -10.23 11.59
CA GLN A 64 -13.22 -11.12 11.88
C GLN A 64 -14.22 -11.19 10.73
N LYS A 65 -14.54 -10.05 10.09
CA LYS A 65 -15.41 -10.02 8.91
C LYS A 65 -14.78 -10.79 7.74
N LEU A 66 -13.51 -10.54 7.44
CA LEU A 66 -12.78 -11.24 6.39
C LEU A 66 -12.74 -12.76 6.61
N ARG A 67 -12.47 -13.20 7.85
CA ARG A 67 -12.50 -14.63 8.21
C ARG A 67 -13.88 -15.27 8.02
N LYS A 68 -14.96 -14.54 8.30
CA LYS A 68 -16.33 -15.02 8.07
C LYS A 68 -16.68 -15.13 6.57
N ILE A 69 -16.14 -14.23 5.74
CA ILE A 69 -16.31 -14.31 4.28
C ILE A 69 -15.61 -15.54 3.72
N GLY A 70 -14.47 -15.95 4.29
CA GLY A 70 -13.70 -17.12 3.86
C GLY A 70 -12.58 -16.80 2.87
N VAL A 71 -12.14 -15.54 2.80
CA VAL A 71 -10.97 -15.15 2.00
C VAL A 71 -9.67 -15.63 2.63
N ARG A 72 -8.60 -15.68 1.83
CA ARG A 72 -7.23 -15.85 2.32
C ARG A 72 -6.75 -14.53 2.90
N ILE A 73 -6.00 -14.57 3.99
CA ILE A 73 -5.56 -13.36 4.70
C ILE A 73 -4.05 -13.43 4.94
N ILE A 74 -3.34 -12.40 4.51
CA ILE A 74 -1.92 -12.18 4.81
C ILE A 74 -1.86 -11.06 5.85
N LEU A 75 -1.35 -11.39 7.04
CA LEU A 75 -1.10 -10.44 8.11
C LEU A 75 0.37 -10.02 8.06
N ILE A 76 0.62 -8.71 7.96
CA ILE A 76 1.97 -8.14 7.96
C ILE A 76 2.19 -7.25 9.18
N PRO A 77 3.39 -7.28 9.80
CA PRO A 77 3.67 -6.46 10.98
C PRO A 77 3.84 -4.97 10.63
N ASP A 78 4.25 -4.67 9.39
CA ASP A 78 4.47 -3.33 8.84
C ASP A 78 4.52 -3.38 7.30
N GLY A 79 4.57 -2.23 6.62
CA GLY A 79 4.85 -2.13 5.19
C GLY A 79 3.61 -2.05 4.29
N ASP A 80 2.61 -1.24 4.66
CA ASP A 80 1.38 -1.10 3.88
C ASP A 80 1.56 -0.43 2.49
N ILE A 81 2.67 0.28 2.26
CA ILE A 81 3.08 0.75 0.92
C ILE A 81 3.32 -0.45 0.00
N ALA A 82 4.22 -1.36 0.40
CA ALA A 82 4.56 -2.53 -0.42
C ALA A 82 3.34 -3.43 -0.64
N ALA A 83 2.49 -3.56 0.38
CA ALA A 83 1.22 -4.27 0.28
C ALA A 83 0.27 -3.66 -0.75
N ALA A 84 0.11 -2.32 -0.77
CA ALA A 84 -0.72 -1.62 -1.77
C ALA A 84 -0.18 -1.80 -3.19
N VAL A 85 1.14 -1.76 -3.36
CA VAL A 85 1.76 -2.00 -4.68
C VAL A 85 1.55 -3.45 -5.12
N ALA A 86 1.69 -4.41 -4.20
CA ALA A 86 1.52 -5.83 -4.49
C ALA A 86 0.14 -6.15 -5.05
N THR A 87 -0.94 -5.47 -4.62
CA THR A 87 -2.30 -5.70 -5.15
C THR A 87 -2.43 -5.41 -6.64
N CYS A 88 -1.52 -4.58 -7.18
CA CYS A 88 -1.51 -4.16 -8.57
C CYS A 88 -0.49 -4.95 -9.42
N ILE A 89 0.25 -5.88 -8.82
CA ILE A 89 1.20 -6.75 -9.53
C ILE A 89 0.53 -8.11 -9.77
N PRO A 90 0.25 -8.50 -11.03
CA PRO A 90 -0.53 -9.73 -11.31
C PRO A 90 0.03 -11.02 -10.71
N SER A 91 1.35 -11.10 -10.51
CA SER A 91 2.02 -12.29 -9.98
C SER A 91 2.26 -12.25 -8.47
N SER A 92 1.72 -11.27 -7.73
CA SER A 92 1.94 -11.16 -6.28
C SER A 92 1.12 -12.18 -5.47
N GLY A 93 -0.01 -12.63 -6.02
CA GLY A 93 -0.98 -13.43 -5.27
C GLY A 93 -1.77 -12.62 -4.23
N VAL A 94 -1.74 -11.29 -4.31
CA VAL A 94 -2.47 -10.38 -3.42
C VAL A 94 -3.54 -9.64 -4.22
N ASP A 95 -4.78 -9.64 -3.74
CA ASP A 95 -5.90 -9.04 -4.46
C ASP A 95 -6.37 -7.70 -3.93
N LEU A 96 -6.27 -7.52 -2.61
CA LEU A 96 -6.81 -6.36 -1.90
C LEU A 96 -5.96 -6.03 -0.68
N LEU A 97 -5.55 -4.77 -0.55
CA LEU A 97 -5.11 -4.19 0.71
C LEU A 97 -6.33 -3.56 1.38
N ILE A 98 -6.53 -3.84 2.67
CA ILE A 98 -7.54 -3.14 3.48
C ILE A 98 -7.07 -2.93 4.91
N GLY A 99 -7.27 -1.73 5.44
CA GLY A 99 -6.95 -1.43 6.84
C GLY A 99 -6.57 0.03 7.05
N ALA A 100 -6.12 0.36 8.25
CA ALA A 100 -5.71 1.69 8.66
C ALA A 100 -4.20 1.79 8.94
N GLY A 101 -3.57 2.76 8.30
CA GLY A 101 -2.14 3.07 8.41
C GLY A 101 -1.90 4.58 8.41
N ALA A 102 -0.65 5.02 8.48
CA ALA A 102 -0.31 6.43 8.57
C ALA A 102 -0.53 7.18 7.24
N GLY A 103 -0.67 8.51 7.33
CA GLY A 103 -1.04 9.39 6.22
C GLY A 103 0.01 9.48 5.12
N PRO A 104 1.28 9.78 5.43
CA PRO A 104 2.32 9.94 4.42
C PRO A 104 2.49 8.71 3.51
N GLU A 105 2.38 7.51 4.07
CA GLU A 105 2.46 6.24 3.34
C GLU A 105 1.29 6.07 2.36
N ALA A 106 0.11 6.61 2.67
CA ALA A 106 -1.02 6.58 1.75
C ALA A 106 -0.71 7.37 0.47
N THR A 107 -0.04 8.53 0.57
CA THR A 107 0.35 9.34 -0.60
C THR A 107 1.41 8.63 -1.44
N ILE A 108 2.38 7.98 -0.80
CA ILE A 108 3.41 7.19 -1.50
C ILE A 108 2.78 5.98 -2.23
N ALA A 109 1.93 5.23 -1.52
CA ALA A 109 1.21 4.10 -2.08
C ALA A 109 0.30 4.52 -3.24
N ALA A 110 -0.45 5.61 -3.09
CA ALA A 110 -1.33 6.15 -4.13
C ALA A 110 -0.56 6.52 -5.40
N THR A 111 0.65 7.09 -5.25
CA THR A 111 1.53 7.39 -6.39
C THR A 111 1.86 6.12 -7.17
N ALA A 112 2.25 5.04 -6.47
CA ALA A 112 2.57 3.77 -7.11
C ALA A 112 1.33 3.09 -7.73
N VAL A 113 0.21 3.05 -7.01
CA VAL A 113 -1.06 2.47 -7.48
C VAL A 113 -1.56 3.20 -8.73
N LYS A 114 -1.49 4.54 -8.74
CA LYS A 114 -1.81 5.35 -9.93
C LYS A 114 -0.90 5.00 -11.11
N CYS A 115 0.41 4.91 -10.89
CA CYS A 115 1.35 4.52 -11.94
C CYS A 115 1.07 3.11 -12.51
N LEU A 116 0.48 2.22 -11.70
CA LEU A 116 0.09 0.86 -12.08
C LEU A 116 -1.33 0.75 -12.65
N GLY A 117 -2.09 1.85 -12.73
CA GLY A 117 -3.48 1.85 -13.18
C GLY A 117 -4.46 1.18 -12.23
N GLY A 118 -4.09 1.02 -10.95
CA GLY A 118 -4.96 0.49 -9.91
C GLY A 118 -5.91 1.53 -9.31
N THR A 119 -6.68 1.09 -8.33
CA THR A 119 -7.57 1.95 -7.54
C THR A 119 -7.08 2.00 -6.11
N MET A 120 -6.93 3.22 -5.56
CA MET A 120 -6.72 3.40 -4.13
C MET A 120 -7.74 4.40 -3.59
N LEU A 121 -8.39 4.04 -2.48
CA LEU A 121 -9.31 4.90 -1.74
C LEU A 121 -8.79 5.09 -0.32
N VAL A 122 -8.81 6.32 0.15
CA VAL A 122 -8.28 6.72 1.47
C VAL A 122 -9.25 7.66 2.17
N ARG A 123 -9.53 7.46 3.45
CA ARG A 123 -10.25 8.43 4.29
C ARG A 123 -9.70 8.47 5.70
N VAL A 124 -9.97 9.54 6.44
CA VAL A 124 -9.59 9.62 7.86
C VAL A 124 -10.21 8.45 8.62
N TRP A 125 -9.37 7.66 9.29
CA TRP A 125 -9.84 6.61 10.20
C TRP A 125 -10.20 7.24 11.53
N ARG A 126 -11.39 6.93 12.05
CA ARG A 126 -11.87 7.41 13.34
C ARG A 126 -11.91 6.23 14.30
N ASP A 127 -10.98 6.19 15.24
CA ASP A 127 -10.96 5.17 16.29
C ASP A 127 -11.66 5.69 17.56
N LYS A 128 -12.21 4.79 18.37
CA LYS A 128 -12.86 5.13 19.65
C LYS A 128 -11.89 5.77 20.64
N GLY A 129 -10.59 5.48 20.50
CA GLY A 129 -9.52 6.02 21.34
C GLY A 129 -8.84 7.28 20.79
N ASP A 130 -9.34 7.86 19.69
CA ASP A 130 -8.71 9.03 19.07
C ASP A 130 -8.77 10.28 19.97
N ASP A 131 -7.76 11.14 19.86
CA ASP A 131 -7.78 12.48 20.46
C ASP A 131 -8.97 13.28 19.90
N PRO A 132 -9.89 13.79 20.74
CA PRO A 132 -11.06 14.56 20.31
C PRO A 132 -10.72 15.80 19.46
N LYS A 133 -9.51 16.35 19.59
CA LYS A 133 -9.06 17.53 18.84
C LYS A 133 -8.34 17.19 17.53
N ARG A 134 -8.08 15.91 17.25
CA ARG A 134 -7.36 15.45 16.05
C ARG A 134 -8.01 15.95 14.76
N LEU A 135 -9.33 15.82 14.64
CA LEU A 135 -10.04 16.25 13.44
C LEU A 135 -9.87 17.75 13.16
N VAL A 136 -9.90 18.57 14.21
CA VAL A 136 -9.67 20.03 14.09
C VAL A 136 -8.23 20.33 13.65
N ARG A 137 -7.23 19.58 14.13
CA ARG A 137 -5.83 19.72 13.67
C ARG A 137 -5.69 19.33 12.21
N LEU A 138 -6.28 18.21 11.80
CA LEU A 138 -6.28 17.75 10.41
C LEU A 138 -6.93 18.79 9.48
N GLU A 139 -8.08 19.35 9.87
CA GLU A 139 -8.74 20.42 9.11
C GLU A 139 -7.87 21.68 9.01
N ALA A 140 -7.18 22.06 10.09
CA ALA A 140 -6.24 23.18 10.09
C ALA A 140 -5.03 22.95 9.15
N GLU A 141 -4.65 21.69 8.93
CA GLU A 141 -3.63 21.28 7.95
C GLU A 141 -4.19 21.07 6.54
N GLY A 142 -5.47 21.34 6.31
CA GLY A 142 -6.12 21.28 5.00
C GLY A 142 -6.64 19.90 4.60
N VAL A 143 -6.82 18.99 5.56
CA VAL A 143 -7.47 17.69 5.34
C VAL A 143 -8.99 17.85 5.48
N ASP A 144 -9.73 17.39 4.47
CA ASP A 144 -11.18 17.20 4.56
C ASP A 144 -11.44 15.85 5.25
N VAL A 145 -11.82 15.92 6.51
CA VAL A 145 -12.00 14.76 7.40
C VAL A 145 -13.24 13.91 7.08
N ASN A 146 -14.11 14.36 6.17
CA ASN A 146 -15.32 13.63 5.75
C ASN A 146 -15.19 13.08 4.32
N LYS A 147 -14.09 13.40 3.64
CA LYS A 147 -13.87 13.02 2.24
C LYS A 147 -13.19 11.66 2.11
N THR A 148 -13.57 10.94 1.05
CA THR A 148 -12.76 9.87 0.49
C THR A 148 -11.88 10.44 -0.61
N TYR A 149 -10.57 10.30 -0.43
CA TYR A 149 -9.55 10.64 -1.42
C TYR A 149 -9.28 9.43 -2.30
N ASN A 150 -9.13 9.65 -3.61
CA ASN A 150 -8.63 8.62 -4.52
C ASN A 150 -7.14 8.82 -4.88
N GLN A 151 -6.57 7.88 -5.64
CA GLN A 151 -5.17 7.95 -6.07
C GLN A 151 -4.83 9.20 -6.88
N ASP A 152 -5.77 9.74 -7.66
CA ASP A 152 -5.57 10.93 -8.49
C ASP A 152 -5.56 12.22 -7.66
N GLU A 153 -6.29 12.23 -6.54
CA GLU A 153 -6.29 13.36 -5.60
C GLU A 153 -5.07 13.36 -4.69
N LEU A 154 -4.56 12.17 -4.33
CA LEU A 154 -3.34 12.03 -3.54
C LEU A 154 -2.07 12.26 -4.38
N ALA A 155 -2.09 11.84 -5.65
CA ALA A 155 -1.00 12.00 -6.59
C ALA A 155 -1.49 12.71 -7.87
N MET A 156 -1.70 14.02 -7.77
CA MET A 156 -2.27 14.88 -8.83
C MET A 156 -1.37 15.04 -10.07
N GLY A 157 -0.07 14.74 -9.96
CA GLY A 157 0.86 14.83 -11.08
C GLY A 157 0.54 13.88 -12.23
N ASN A 158 0.88 14.31 -13.45
CA ASN A 158 0.87 13.46 -14.66
C ASN A 158 2.26 12.88 -14.97
N GLU A 159 3.31 13.44 -14.36
CA GLU A 159 4.69 12.95 -14.44
C GLU A 159 5.11 12.40 -13.09
N LEU A 160 4.78 11.13 -12.85
CA LEU A 160 5.05 10.44 -11.59
C LEU A 160 6.00 9.27 -11.82
N VAL A 161 6.92 9.10 -10.86
CA VAL A 161 7.83 7.95 -10.78
C VAL A 161 7.75 7.40 -9.37
N PHE A 162 7.63 6.09 -9.26
CA PHE A 162 7.78 5.35 -8.01
C PHE A 162 8.94 4.38 -8.12
N CYS A 163 9.85 4.41 -7.17
CA CYS A 163 10.98 3.48 -7.08
C CYS A 163 11.05 2.89 -5.67
N ALA A 164 11.28 1.58 -5.58
CA ALA A 164 11.50 0.88 -4.32
C ALA A 164 12.59 -0.18 -4.46
N SER A 165 13.29 -0.47 -3.37
CA SER A 165 14.28 -1.54 -3.26
C SER A 165 14.00 -2.37 -2.02
N GLY A 166 14.10 -3.70 -2.15
CA GLY A 166 13.88 -4.60 -1.03
C GLY A 166 15.03 -4.55 -0.04
N VAL A 167 14.75 -4.22 1.22
CA VAL A 167 15.73 -4.30 2.32
C VAL A 167 15.71 -5.70 2.93
N THR A 168 14.55 -6.14 3.38
CA THR A 168 14.24 -7.51 3.81
C THR A 168 13.34 -8.20 2.79
N LYS A 169 13.21 -9.52 2.89
CA LYS A 169 12.26 -10.26 2.05
C LYS A 169 10.83 -9.82 2.37
N GLY A 170 10.09 -9.37 1.36
CA GLY A 170 8.69 -9.00 1.48
C GLY A 170 7.86 -9.46 0.28
N GLU A 171 6.56 -9.16 0.30
CA GLU A 171 5.60 -9.58 -0.73
C GLU A 171 5.85 -8.96 -2.11
N LEU A 172 6.53 -7.80 -2.16
CA LEU A 172 6.81 -7.09 -3.41
C LEU A 172 8.23 -7.37 -3.94
N LEU A 173 9.24 -7.35 -3.07
CA LEU A 173 10.65 -7.42 -3.45
C LEU A 173 11.42 -8.33 -2.49
N ASP A 174 12.37 -9.07 -3.05
CA ASP A 174 13.38 -9.79 -2.28
C ASP A 174 14.32 -8.80 -1.57
N GLY A 175 14.71 -9.15 -0.35
CA GLY A 175 15.68 -8.36 0.43
C GLY A 175 17.09 -8.42 -0.14
N VAL A 176 17.96 -7.55 0.40
CA VAL A 176 19.37 -7.52 0.03
C VAL A 176 20.04 -8.85 0.39
N ARG A 177 20.74 -9.45 -0.58
CA ARG A 177 21.54 -10.67 -0.37
C ARG A 177 23.03 -10.35 -0.49
N PHE A 178 23.78 -10.55 0.58
CA PHE A 178 25.24 -10.43 0.52
C PHE A 178 25.85 -11.62 -0.23
N ILE A 179 26.82 -11.33 -1.09
CA ILE A 179 27.63 -12.30 -1.84
C ILE A 179 29.12 -12.02 -1.55
N PRO A 180 30.05 -12.96 -1.82
CA PRO A 180 31.44 -12.83 -1.36
C PRO A 180 32.15 -11.51 -1.68
N ASN A 181 31.81 -10.87 -2.80
CA ASN A 181 32.42 -9.61 -3.26
C ASN A 181 31.40 -8.48 -3.44
N GLY A 182 30.27 -8.50 -2.74
CA GLY A 182 29.16 -7.62 -3.09
C GLY A 182 27.83 -7.84 -2.41
N ALA A 183 26.79 -7.30 -3.05
CA ALA A 183 25.39 -7.54 -2.69
C ALA A 183 24.52 -7.61 -3.94
N ILE A 184 23.42 -8.34 -3.83
CA ILE A 184 22.33 -8.37 -4.81
C ILE A 184 21.17 -7.55 -4.23
N VAL A 185 20.68 -6.59 -5.00
CA VAL A 185 19.54 -5.73 -4.65
C VAL A 185 18.45 -5.90 -5.69
N ASN A 186 17.22 -6.13 -5.23
CA ASN A 186 16.05 -6.19 -6.10
C ASN A 186 15.27 -4.89 -5.99
N SER A 187 14.96 -4.29 -7.15
CA SER A 187 14.31 -3.00 -7.25
C SER A 187 13.13 -3.04 -8.22
N LEU A 188 12.19 -2.13 -7.99
CA LEU A 188 11.05 -1.85 -8.85
C LEU A 188 11.03 -0.35 -9.17
N CYS A 189 10.91 -0.01 -10.45
CA CYS A 189 10.73 1.36 -10.93
C CYS A 189 9.49 1.42 -11.83
N ILE A 190 8.60 2.37 -11.58
CA ILE A 190 7.32 2.51 -12.28
C ILE A 190 7.15 3.96 -12.70
N ARG A 191 6.74 4.20 -13.96
CA ARG A 191 6.64 5.54 -14.53
C ARG A 191 5.29 5.76 -15.19
N LEU A 192 4.51 6.71 -14.67
CA LEU A 192 3.16 7.00 -15.16
C LEU A 192 3.13 7.41 -16.66
N PRO A 193 3.95 8.38 -17.15
CA PRO A 193 3.84 8.82 -18.55
C PRO A 193 4.08 7.72 -19.58
N SER A 194 4.97 6.79 -19.25
CA SER A 194 5.40 5.72 -20.16
C SER A 194 4.66 4.39 -19.94
N GLY A 195 3.94 4.25 -18.82
CA GLY A 195 3.42 2.96 -18.34
C GLY A 195 4.50 1.90 -18.08
N THR A 196 5.78 2.25 -18.05
CA THR A 196 6.87 1.28 -17.85
C THR A 196 6.84 0.77 -16.41
N ILE A 197 6.87 -0.56 -16.26
CA ILE A 197 7.16 -1.28 -15.02
C ILE A 197 8.50 -1.99 -15.22
N GLU A 198 9.54 -1.53 -14.52
CA GLU A 198 10.87 -2.11 -14.57
C GLU A 198 11.16 -2.86 -13.26
N LYS A 199 11.45 -4.15 -13.37
CA LYS A 199 12.00 -4.96 -12.27
C LYS A 199 13.46 -5.22 -12.58
N SER A 200 14.35 -4.93 -11.64
CA SER A 200 15.78 -5.11 -11.81
C SER A 200 16.41 -5.85 -10.63
N GLU A 201 17.34 -6.76 -10.95
CA GLU A 201 18.26 -7.36 -9.99
C GLU A 201 19.65 -6.77 -10.26
N THR A 202 20.19 -6.04 -9.28
CA THR A 202 21.47 -5.36 -9.41
C THR A 202 22.54 -6.03 -8.56
N GLN A 203 23.63 -6.45 -9.20
CA GLN A 203 24.82 -6.92 -8.50
C GLN A 203 25.78 -5.76 -8.23
N LEU A 204 25.88 -5.36 -6.97
CA LEU A 204 26.86 -4.39 -6.49
C LEU A 204 28.17 -5.10 -6.20
N ARG A 205 29.28 -4.63 -6.80
CA ARG A 205 30.63 -5.12 -6.49
C ARG A 205 31.31 -4.18 -5.52
N PHE A 206 31.69 -4.68 -4.35
CA PHE A 206 32.41 -3.90 -3.35
C PHE A 206 33.91 -4.01 -3.63
N LYS A 207 34.57 -2.88 -3.95
CA LYS A 207 36.03 -2.84 -4.12
C LYS A 207 36.77 -3.09 -2.78
N GLU A 208 36.13 -2.70 -1.68
CA GLU A 208 36.52 -2.99 -0.30
C GLU A 208 35.26 -3.40 0.47
N HIS A 209 35.36 -4.34 1.42
CA HIS A 209 34.19 -4.82 2.16
C HIS A 209 33.60 -3.65 2.99
N PRO A 210 32.31 -3.29 2.85
CA PRO A 210 31.74 -2.21 3.64
C PRO A 210 31.83 -2.55 5.13
N ILE A 211 32.57 -1.73 5.88
CA ILE A 211 32.71 -1.85 7.33
C ILE A 211 31.44 -1.27 7.96
N TYR A 212 30.45 -2.12 8.25
CA TYR A 212 29.18 -1.72 8.86
C TYR A 212 29.28 -1.23 10.31
N LYS A 213 30.47 -1.25 10.93
CA LYS A 213 30.68 -0.76 12.31
C LYS A 213 30.28 0.71 12.52
N HIS A 214 30.18 1.49 11.44
CA HIS A 214 29.84 2.92 11.51
C HIS A 214 28.33 3.21 11.45
N PHE A 215 27.44 2.22 11.25
CA PHE A 215 25.98 2.44 11.23
C PHE A 215 25.29 2.15 12.59
N LEU A 216 26.07 1.92 13.65
CA LEU A 216 25.59 1.65 15.01
C LEU A 216 25.77 2.84 15.97
N SER A 217 25.86 4.08 15.45
CA SER A 217 25.91 5.30 16.27
C SER A 217 24.53 5.95 16.41
#